data_AF-A0A7S0WR82-F1
#
_entry.id   AF-A0A7S0WR82-F1
#
_cell.length_a   1.000
_cell.length_b   1.000
_cell.length_c   1.000
_cell.angle_alpha   90.00
_cell.angle_beta   90.00
_cell.angle_gamma   90.00
#
_symmetry.space_group_name_H-M   'P 1'
#
loop_
_entity.id
_entity.type
_entity.pdbx_description
1 polymer ?
#
loop_
_entity_poly.entity_id
_entity_poly.type
_entity_poly.pdbx_seq_one_letter_code
_entity_poly.pdbx_strand_id
1 'polypeptide(L)'
;VVEEAGRVGARVLLDCCQSVPHMPVDVRALGADWIVGSSHKMCGPTGMGFLWGKAEVLEGMPPWMGGGEMIQDVYLDHSTYAPPPARFEAGTPAIGEAIGLGAACDYLSGLGMDRVHAYEHDIGTYLYDRLAAVPKVTIYGPSPKQAGGG
;
A
#
# COMPACT_ATOMS: atom_id res chain seq x y z
N VAL A 1 14.86 -2.35 8.70
CA VAL A 1 13.98 -3.54 8.87
C VAL A 1 14.15 -4.52 7.73
N VAL A 2 13.86 -4.12 6.48
CA VAL A 2 14.00 -5.00 5.30
C VAL A 2 15.40 -5.58 5.16
N GLU A 3 16.44 -4.74 5.29
CA GLU A 3 17.83 -5.20 5.21
C GLU A 3 18.16 -6.28 6.26
N GLU A 4 17.84 -6.02 7.53
CA GLU A 4 18.10 -6.96 8.62
C GLU A 4 17.32 -8.27 8.49
N ALA A 5 16.07 -8.22 8.01
CA ALA A 5 15.29 -9.41 7.71
C ALA A 5 15.93 -10.23 6.57
N GLY A 6 16.44 -9.56 5.54
CA GLY A 6 17.15 -10.21 4.43
C GLY A 6 18.39 -10.99 4.90
N ARG A 7 19.15 -10.46 5.87
CA ARG A 7 20.33 -11.13 6.44
C ARG A 7 20.03 -12.48 7.10
N VAL A 8 18.80 -12.68 7.57
CA VAL A 8 18.35 -13.93 8.20
C VAL A 8 17.45 -14.77 7.28
N GLY A 9 17.30 -14.38 6.02
CA GLY A 9 16.44 -15.06 5.05
C GLY A 9 14.94 -14.89 5.30
N ALA A 10 14.54 -13.92 6.14
CA ALA A 10 13.14 -13.60 6.39
C ALA A 10 12.57 -12.71 5.28
N ARG A 11 11.28 -12.90 5.00
CA ARG A 11 10.53 -12.06 4.06
C ARG A 11 9.78 -10.95 4.80
N VAL A 12 9.58 -9.81 4.14
CA VAL A 12 8.95 -8.63 4.75
C VAL A 12 7.74 -8.17 3.96
N LEU A 13 6.61 -8.03 4.67
CA LEU A 13 5.42 -7.33 4.22
C LEU A 13 5.35 -5.97 4.93
N LEU A 14 5.16 -4.90 4.17
CA LEU A 14 4.92 -3.56 4.72
C LEU A 14 3.45 -3.16 4.54
N ASP A 15 2.82 -2.75 5.64
CA ASP A 15 1.54 -2.04 5.60
C ASP A 15 1.81 -0.56 5.33
N CYS A 16 1.51 -0.13 4.11
CA CYS A 16 1.70 1.25 3.68
C CYS A 16 0.37 2.02 3.62
N CYS A 17 -0.70 1.54 4.26
CA CYS A 17 -2.01 2.19 4.23
C CYS A 17 -2.02 3.64 4.74
N GLN A 18 -1.06 4.02 5.59
CA GLN A 18 -0.87 5.40 6.09
C GLN A 18 0.34 6.10 5.47
N SER A 19 1.06 5.46 4.56
CA SER A 19 2.21 6.06 3.88
C SER A 19 1.82 6.50 2.48
N VAL A 20 1.23 5.60 1.67
CA VAL A 20 0.87 5.90 0.27
C VAL A 20 -0.04 7.13 0.07
N PRO A 21 -0.93 7.51 1.01
CA PRO A 21 -1.73 8.73 0.84
C PRO A 21 -0.99 10.03 1.19
N HIS A 22 0.14 9.94 1.89
CA HIS A 22 0.71 11.05 2.65
C HIS A 22 2.20 11.34 2.30
N MET A 23 2.88 10.42 1.62
CA MET A 23 4.28 10.58 1.23
C MET A 23 4.60 9.80 -0.06
N PRO A 24 5.65 10.18 -0.80
CA PRO A 24 6.15 9.36 -1.91
C PRO A 24 6.58 7.98 -1.38
N VAL A 25 6.20 6.92 -2.10
CA VAL A 25 6.57 5.54 -1.78
C VAL A 25 7.21 4.91 -3.00
N ASP A 26 8.51 4.61 -2.91
CA ASP A 26 9.23 3.83 -3.91
C ASP A 26 9.37 2.38 -3.43
N VAL A 27 8.55 1.51 -3.99
CA VAL A 27 8.52 0.07 -3.66
C VAL A 27 9.86 -0.63 -3.92
N ARG A 28 10.66 -0.16 -4.89
CA ARG A 28 11.97 -0.72 -5.20
C ARG A 28 13.00 -0.27 -4.18
N ALA A 29 12.98 1.00 -3.81
CA ALA A 29 13.88 1.54 -2.77
C ALA A 29 13.59 0.92 -1.39
N LEU A 30 12.32 0.68 -1.06
CA LEU A 30 11.93 0.01 0.19
C LEU A 30 12.41 -1.44 0.27
N GLY A 31 12.46 -2.14 -0.87
CA GLY A 31 13.01 -3.50 -0.97
C GLY A 31 12.19 -4.60 -0.29
N ALA A 32 11.01 -4.29 0.26
CA ALA A 32 10.12 -5.27 0.87
C ALA A 32 9.62 -6.30 -0.15
N ASP A 33 9.22 -7.48 0.31
CA ASP A 33 8.70 -8.55 -0.56
C ASP A 33 7.24 -8.32 -0.93
N TRP A 34 6.47 -7.69 -0.02
CA TRP A 34 5.11 -7.25 -0.24
C TRP A 34 4.86 -5.87 0.33
N ILE A 35 3.99 -5.11 -0.33
CA ILE A 35 3.49 -3.81 0.11
C ILE A 35 1.98 -3.79 -0.11
N VAL A 36 1.22 -3.33 0.89
CA VAL A 36 -0.24 -3.21 0.80
C VAL A 36 -0.70 -1.76 0.97
N GLY A 37 -1.79 -1.41 0.29
CA GLY A 37 -2.43 -0.10 0.35
C GLY A 37 -3.94 -0.18 0.16
N SER A 38 -4.66 0.82 0.69
CA SER A 38 -6.12 0.89 0.63
C SER A 38 -6.59 2.15 -0.09
N SER A 39 -7.44 1.97 -1.12
CA SER A 39 -7.94 3.05 -1.98
C SER A 39 -8.68 4.15 -1.21
N HIS A 40 -9.52 3.76 -0.25
CA HIS A 40 -10.34 4.70 0.53
C HIS A 40 -9.56 5.62 1.47
N LYS A 41 -8.26 5.40 1.65
CA LYS A 41 -7.37 6.30 2.40
C LYS A 41 -6.64 7.29 1.49
N MET A 42 -6.64 7.05 0.18
CA MET A 42 -5.91 7.81 -0.83
C MET A 42 -6.85 8.50 -1.81
N CYS A 43 -7.94 9.10 -1.31
CA CYS A 43 -8.96 9.78 -2.10
C CYS A 43 -9.73 8.89 -3.10
N GLY A 44 -9.52 7.58 -3.08
CA GLY A 44 -10.21 6.63 -3.94
C GLY A 44 -11.47 6.02 -3.29
N PRO A 45 -12.20 5.16 -4.02
CA PRO A 45 -13.40 4.51 -3.51
C PRO A 45 -13.12 3.44 -2.46
N THR A 46 -14.13 3.14 -1.64
CA THR A 46 -14.18 1.93 -0.79
C THR A 46 -14.31 0.67 -1.64
N GLY A 47 -13.97 -0.50 -1.06
CA GLY A 47 -14.08 -1.79 -1.77
C GLY A 47 -12.89 -2.10 -2.69
N MET A 48 -11.90 -1.20 -2.76
CA MET A 48 -10.65 -1.39 -3.52
C MET A 48 -9.43 -1.18 -2.63
N GLY A 49 -8.39 -1.95 -2.92
CA GLY A 49 -7.05 -1.84 -2.37
C GLY A 49 -6.09 -2.56 -3.29
N PHE A 50 -4.81 -2.60 -2.95
CA PHE A 50 -3.84 -3.30 -3.77
C PHE A 50 -2.81 -4.00 -2.91
N LEU A 51 -2.24 -5.06 -3.48
CA LEU A 51 -1.03 -5.70 -3.02
C LEU A 51 -0.01 -5.60 -4.14
N TRP A 52 1.10 -4.93 -3.86
CA TRP A 52 2.31 -5.03 -4.66
C TRP A 52 3.19 -6.14 -4.07
N GLY A 53 3.83 -6.92 -4.94
CA GLY A 53 4.81 -7.91 -4.52
C GLY A 53 5.89 -8.09 -5.58
N LYS A 54 7.09 -8.51 -5.15
CA LYS A 54 8.17 -8.86 -6.09
C LYS A 54 7.72 -9.98 -7.02
N ALA A 55 8.10 -9.92 -8.29
CA ALA A 55 7.64 -10.86 -9.31
C ALA A 55 7.96 -12.31 -8.92
N GLU A 56 9.20 -12.58 -8.52
CA GLU A 56 9.66 -13.90 -8.10
C GLU A 56 8.95 -14.43 -6.83
N VAL A 57 8.47 -13.51 -5.98
CA VAL A 57 7.71 -13.85 -4.79
C VAL A 57 6.28 -14.24 -5.17
N LEU A 58 5.63 -13.44 -6.03
CA LEU A 58 4.28 -13.72 -6.51
C LEU A 58 4.20 -14.99 -7.38
N GLU A 59 5.23 -15.25 -8.20
CA GLU A 59 5.31 -16.46 -9.03
C GLU A 59 5.32 -17.74 -8.20
N GLY A 60 6.01 -17.73 -7.05
CA GLY A 60 6.11 -18.85 -6.12
C GLY A 60 4.90 -19.03 -5.21
N MET A 61 3.93 -18.11 -5.22
CA MET A 61 2.74 -18.18 -4.36
C MET A 61 1.61 -19.00 -5.01
N PRO A 62 0.93 -19.86 -4.23
CA PRO A 62 -0.27 -20.54 -4.68
C PRO A 62 -1.42 -19.54 -4.89
N PRO A 63 -2.43 -19.86 -5.71
CA PRO A 63 -3.61 -19.01 -5.87
C PRO A 63 -4.33 -18.78 -4.54
N TRP A 64 -5.02 -17.64 -4.43
CA TRP A 64 -5.78 -17.28 -3.22
C TRP A 64 -7.24 -17.75 -3.31
N MET A 65 -8.04 -17.13 -4.17
CA MET A 65 -9.41 -17.53 -4.48
C MET A 65 -9.44 -18.27 -5.82
N GLY A 66 -10.33 -19.25 -5.95
CA GLY A 66 -10.58 -19.97 -7.20
C GLY A 66 -11.85 -19.48 -7.89
N GLY A 67 -11.86 -19.43 -9.22
CA GLY A 67 -13.01 -18.99 -10.01
C GLY A 67 -12.63 -18.63 -11.44
N GLY A 68 -13.53 -17.97 -12.18
CA GLY A 68 -13.18 -17.40 -13.49
C GLY A 68 -12.06 -16.36 -13.42
N GLU A 69 -11.53 -15.94 -14.57
CA GLU A 69 -10.44 -14.96 -14.75
C GLU A 69 -9.04 -15.38 -14.25
N MET A 70 -8.94 -16.08 -13.12
CA MET A 70 -7.64 -16.47 -12.52
C MET A 70 -7.07 -17.79 -13.03
N ILE A 71 -7.89 -18.58 -13.73
CA ILE A 71 -7.56 -19.89 -14.29
C ILE A 71 -7.16 -19.73 -15.75
N GLN A 72 -6.14 -20.47 -16.19
CA GLN A 72 -5.80 -20.59 -17.60
C GLN A 72 -6.63 -21.70 -18.28
N ASP A 73 -6.59 -22.92 -17.74
CA ASP A 73 -7.37 -24.07 -18.23
C ASP A 73 -8.05 -24.80 -17.05
N VAL A 74 -9.30 -25.24 -17.26
CA VAL A 74 -10.10 -26.01 -16.28
C VAL A 74 -10.36 -27.41 -16.83
N TYR A 75 -10.08 -28.42 -16.02
CA TYR A 75 -10.40 -29.82 -16.27
C TYR A 75 -11.31 -30.35 -15.15
N LEU A 76 -11.82 -31.58 -15.29
CA LEU A 76 -12.69 -32.19 -14.28
C LEU A 76 -11.95 -32.53 -12.98
N ASP A 77 -10.65 -32.79 -13.06
CA ASP A 77 -9.79 -33.27 -11.96
C ASP A 77 -8.72 -32.27 -11.52
N HIS A 78 -8.42 -31.26 -12.34
CA HIS A 78 -7.42 -30.24 -12.05
C HIS A 78 -7.66 -28.92 -12.80
N SER A 79 -6.89 -27.89 -12.44
CA SER A 79 -6.85 -26.61 -13.14
C SER A 79 -5.41 -26.11 -13.26
N THR A 80 -5.12 -25.37 -14.32
CA THR A 80 -3.88 -24.59 -14.48
C THR A 80 -4.17 -23.12 -14.23
N TYR A 81 -3.27 -22.39 -13.56
CA TYR A 81 -3.52 -21.01 -13.17
C TYR A 81 -2.82 -20.02 -14.09
N ALA A 82 -3.44 -18.86 -14.29
CA ALA A 82 -2.79 -17.74 -14.97
C ALA A 82 -1.51 -17.30 -14.21
N PRO A 83 -0.56 -16.63 -14.88
CA PRO A 83 0.53 -15.96 -14.18
C PRO A 83 -0.01 -14.79 -13.31
N PRO A 84 0.71 -14.37 -12.26
CA PRO A 84 0.42 -13.11 -11.57
C PRO A 84 0.38 -11.92 -12.55
N PRO A 85 -0.49 -10.92 -12.33
CA PRO A 85 -1.37 -10.74 -11.16
C PRO A 85 -2.69 -11.51 -11.23
N ALA A 86 -3.15 -11.91 -12.42
CA ALA A 86 -4.47 -12.51 -12.65
C ALA A 86 -4.75 -13.75 -11.78
N ARG A 87 -3.70 -14.53 -11.44
CA ARG A 87 -3.77 -15.65 -10.47
C ARG A 87 -4.48 -15.30 -9.16
N PHE A 88 -4.40 -14.05 -8.72
CA PHE A 88 -4.91 -13.59 -7.43
C PHE A 88 -6.23 -12.81 -7.53
N GLU A 89 -6.78 -12.64 -8.73
CA GLU A 89 -7.93 -11.78 -9.03
C GLU A 89 -9.08 -12.63 -9.60
N ALA A 90 -9.65 -13.49 -8.75
CA ALA A 90 -10.71 -14.42 -9.16
C ALA A 90 -12.06 -13.72 -9.36
N GLY A 91 -12.72 -14.02 -10.49
CA GLY A 91 -14.05 -13.53 -10.82
C GLY A 91 -14.06 -12.09 -11.36
N THR A 92 -15.26 -11.55 -11.56
CA THR A 92 -15.43 -10.18 -12.06
C THR A 92 -14.83 -9.19 -11.05
N PRO A 93 -13.86 -8.35 -11.47
CA PRO A 93 -13.22 -7.41 -10.55
C PRO A 93 -14.17 -6.27 -10.19
N ALA A 94 -13.78 -5.50 -9.17
CA ALA A 94 -14.41 -4.23 -8.81
C ALA A 94 -14.03 -3.14 -9.84
N ILE A 95 -14.57 -3.24 -11.05
CA ILE A 95 -14.13 -2.46 -12.22
C ILE A 95 -14.24 -0.95 -11.97
N GLY A 96 -15.40 -0.49 -11.48
CA GLY A 96 -15.63 0.94 -11.23
C GLY A 96 -14.71 1.47 -10.13
N GLU A 97 -14.47 0.66 -9.11
CA GLU A 97 -13.61 1.00 -8.00
C GLU A 97 -12.12 1.03 -8.39
N ALA A 98 -11.68 0.11 -9.26
CA ALA A 98 -10.33 0.11 -9.83
C ALA A 98 -10.09 1.34 -10.71
N ILE A 99 -11.06 1.73 -11.54
CA ILE A 99 -11.01 2.99 -12.31
C ILE A 99 -10.95 4.19 -11.36
N GLY A 100 -11.77 4.20 -10.31
CA GLY A 100 -11.77 5.25 -9.30
C GLY A 100 -10.45 5.37 -8.54
N LEU A 101 -9.80 4.24 -8.23
CA LEU A 101 -8.44 4.22 -7.67
C LEU A 101 -7.43 4.82 -8.65
N GLY A 102 -7.50 4.48 -9.94
CA GLY A 102 -6.65 5.08 -10.97
C GLY A 102 -6.78 6.60 -11.02
N ALA A 103 -8.01 7.12 -11.02
CA ALA A 103 -8.25 8.56 -10.98
C ALA A 103 -7.72 9.23 -9.70
N ALA A 104 -7.81 8.54 -8.55
CA ALA A 104 -7.26 9.03 -7.29
C ALA A 104 -5.72 9.07 -7.30
N CYS A 105 -5.06 8.06 -7.88
CA CYS A 105 -3.62 8.07 -8.13
C CYS A 105 -3.21 9.25 -9.01
N ASP A 106 -3.93 9.51 -10.10
CA ASP A 106 -3.66 10.63 -11.01
C ASP A 106 -3.81 11.97 -10.30
N TYR A 107 -4.86 12.12 -9.48
CA TYR A 107 -5.09 13.33 -8.68
C TYR A 107 -3.93 13.62 -7.71
N LEU A 108 -3.55 12.62 -6.90
CA LEU A 108 -2.44 12.76 -5.95
C LEU A 108 -1.10 12.98 -6.65
N SER A 109 -0.85 12.29 -7.76
CA SER A 109 0.35 12.49 -8.58
C SER A 109 0.39 13.89 -9.19
N GLY A 110 -0.76 14.42 -9.63
CA GLY A 110 -0.89 15.80 -10.13
C GLY A 110 -0.65 16.87 -9.07
N LEU A 111 -0.98 16.60 -7.80
CA LEU A 111 -0.58 17.46 -6.68
C LEU A 111 0.93 17.37 -6.42
N GLY A 112 1.50 16.17 -6.56
CA GLY A 112 2.87 15.82 -6.26
C GLY A 112 3.05 15.41 -4.80
N MET A 113 3.42 14.16 -4.55
CA MET A 113 3.45 13.59 -3.20
C MET A 113 4.47 14.25 -2.27
N ASP A 114 5.56 14.79 -2.79
CA ASP A 114 6.51 15.60 -1.97
C ASP A 114 5.84 16.85 -1.41
N ARG A 115 4.97 17.50 -2.20
CA ARG A 115 4.23 18.68 -1.77
C ARG A 115 3.15 18.34 -0.75
N VAL A 116 2.46 17.22 -0.96
CA VAL A 116 1.50 16.68 0.02
C VAL A 116 2.22 16.44 1.35
N HIS A 117 3.34 15.71 1.31
CA HIS A 117 4.13 15.39 2.49
C HIS A 117 4.62 16.63 3.24
N ALA A 118 5.21 17.58 2.52
CA ALA A 118 5.72 18.82 3.12
C ALA A 118 4.59 19.63 3.78
N TYR A 119 3.45 19.76 3.11
CA TYR A 119 2.31 20.50 3.64
C TYR A 119 1.71 19.83 4.89
N GLU A 120 1.59 18.50 4.88
CA GLU A 120 1.13 17.74 6.04
C GLU A 120 2.11 17.82 7.22
N HIS A 121 3.42 17.84 6.95
CA HIS A 121 4.43 18.06 7.98
C HIS A 121 4.29 19.44 8.62
N ASP A 122 4.03 20.49 7.85
CA ASP A 122 3.83 21.85 8.35
C ASP A 122 2.59 21.93 9.25
N ILE A 123 1.45 21.40 8.79
CA ILE A 123 0.21 21.38 9.58
C ILE A 123 0.36 20.48 10.81
N GLY A 124 1.00 19.33 10.68
CA GLY A 124 1.24 18.39 11.78
C GLY A 124 2.13 19.01 12.86
N THR A 125 3.16 19.75 12.47
CA THR A 125 4.02 20.51 13.38
C THR A 125 3.23 21.58 14.13
N TYR A 126 2.43 22.37 13.40
CA TYR A 126 1.57 23.37 14.02
C TYR A 126 0.59 22.73 15.01
N LEU A 127 -0.10 21.67 14.62
CA LEU A 127 -1.04 20.95 15.48
C LEU A 127 -0.36 20.44 16.75
N TYR A 128 0.80 19.81 16.62
CA TYR A 128 1.56 19.29 17.75
C TYR A 128 1.93 20.40 18.74
N ASP A 129 2.49 21.51 18.27
CA ASP A 129 2.89 22.64 19.12
C ASP A 129 1.69 23.25 19.87
N ARG A 130 0.53 23.34 19.20
CA ARG A 130 -0.70 23.84 19.82
C ARG A 130 -1.26 22.88 20.87
N LEU A 131 -1.21 21.58 20.62
CA LEU A 131 -1.68 20.56 21.57
C LEU A 131 -0.75 20.45 22.79
N ALA A 132 0.57 20.54 22.57
CA ALA A 132 1.58 20.44 23.63
C ALA A 132 1.47 21.59 24.64
N ALA A 133 0.95 22.74 24.23
CA ALA A 133 0.70 23.88 25.11
C ALA A 133 -0.53 23.71 26.02
N VAL A 134 -1.33 22.65 25.87
CA VAL A 134 -2.55 22.43 26.65
C VAL A 134 -2.23 21.59 27.91
N PRO A 135 -2.36 22.12 29.14
CA PRO A 135 -1.85 21.49 30.37
C PRO A 135 -2.42 20.11 30.74
N LYS A 136 -3.49 19.66 30.08
CA LYS A 136 -4.16 18.36 30.33
C LYS A 136 -4.16 17.44 29.11
N VAL A 137 -3.47 17.81 28.05
CA VAL A 137 -3.35 16.99 26.85
C VAL A 137 -2.05 16.18 26.94
N THR A 138 -2.16 14.88 26.68
CA THR A 138 -1.02 14.00 26.48
C THR A 138 -0.99 13.59 25.02
N ILE A 139 0.13 13.84 24.34
CA ILE A 139 0.32 13.44 22.95
C ILE A 139 1.06 12.10 22.94
N TYR A 140 0.52 11.14 22.19
CA TYR A 140 1.15 9.84 21.99
C TYR A 140 1.86 9.80 20.64
N GLY A 141 3.02 9.14 20.61
CA GLY A 141 3.87 9.05 19.42
C GLY A 141 5.00 10.10 19.42
N PRO A 142 5.93 9.99 18.46
CA PRO A 142 7.05 10.92 18.34
C PRO A 142 6.56 12.34 18.02
N SER A 143 7.30 13.35 18.46
CA SER A 143 7.07 14.71 17.95
C SER A 143 7.38 14.77 16.45
N PRO A 144 6.76 15.68 15.68
CA PRO A 144 7.11 15.91 14.28
C PRO A 144 8.59 16.21 14.04
N LYS A 145 9.30 16.74 15.06
CA LYS A 145 10.75 16.99 15.03
C LYS A 145 11.61 15.72 15.20
N GLN A 146 11.05 14.67 15.80
CA GLN A 146 11.72 13.38 16.05
C GLN A 146 11.34 12.33 15.01
N ALA A 147 10.15 12.43 14.42
CA ALA A 147 9.78 11.68 13.25
C ALA A 147 10.56 12.25 12.07
N GLY A 148 11.77 11.74 11.81
CA GLY A 148 12.47 12.03 10.56
C GLY A 148 11.51 11.80 9.38
N GLY A 149 11.54 12.70 8.39
CA GLY A 149 10.84 12.50 7.12
C GLY A 149 11.14 11.09 6.62
N GLY A 150 10.06 10.37 6.26
CA GLY A 150 10.01 8.91 6.28
C GLY A 150 11.04 8.17 5.43
#